data_AF-A0A0Q7Q2E7-F1
#
_entry.id   AF-A0A0Q7Q2E7-F1
#
_cell.length_a   1.000
_cell.length_b   1.000
_cell.length_c   1.000
_cell.angle_alpha   90.00
_cell.angle_beta   90.00
_cell.angle_gamma   90.00
#
_symmetry.space_group_name_H-M   'P 1'
#
loop_
_entity.id
_entity.type
_entity.pdbx_description
1 polymer ?
#
loop_
_entity_poly.entity_id
_entity_poly.type
_entity_poly.pdbx_seq_one_letter_code
_entity_poly.pdbx_strand_id
1 'polypeptide(L)'
;MKASTAILFSFLSVSSALASASEPSDEQLDDWMNYLRSVGIPSTVKICGAAIDDEARFKTAADAWSLANQASVERGRTLASAHPPKGWPSLDAYNENMVKDFEAKLTNMPAIDQLETCVEYVELLEKRAAGR
;
A
#
# COMPACT_ATOMS: atom_id res chain seq x y z
N MET A 1 50.34 -24.51 -42.06
CA MET A 1 50.00 -24.70 -40.63
C MET A 1 48.48 -24.52 -40.51
N LYS A 2 47.76 -25.56 -40.08
CA LYS A 2 46.30 -25.54 -39.89
C LYS A 2 46.00 -25.09 -38.45
N ALA A 3 45.33 -23.96 -38.27
CA ALA A 3 44.79 -23.57 -36.98
C ALA A 3 43.29 -23.96 -36.97
N SER A 4 42.97 -25.02 -36.23
CA SER A 4 41.59 -25.39 -35.91
C SER A 4 41.18 -24.64 -34.64
N THR A 5 40.33 -23.64 -34.76
CA THR A 5 39.79 -22.91 -33.62
C THR A 5 38.58 -23.67 -33.07
N ALA A 6 38.75 -24.33 -31.93
CA ALA A 6 37.65 -24.97 -31.21
C ALA A 6 36.85 -23.89 -30.46
N ILE A 7 35.58 -23.73 -30.83
CA ILE A 7 34.63 -22.88 -30.11
C ILE A 7 34.09 -23.69 -28.92
N LEU A 8 34.53 -23.36 -27.70
CA LEU A 8 33.94 -23.89 -26.48
C LEU A 8 32.59 -23.20 -26.23
N PHE A 9 31.51 -23.96 -26.36
CA PHE A 9 30.19 -23.59 -25.86
C PHE A 9 30.12 -23.88 -24.35
N SER A 10 30.28 -22.84 -23.54
CA SER A 10 29.94 -22.88 -22.12
C SER A 10 28.43 -22.82 -21.96
N PHE A 11 27.79 -23.97 -21.75
CA PHE A 11 26.41 -24.03 -21.26
C PHE A 11 26.36 -23.45 -19.85
N LEU A 12 25.77 -22.26 -19.71
CA LEU A 12 25.32 -21.76 -18.42
C LEU A 12 24.19 -22.66 -17.93
N SER A 13 24.52 -23.51 -16.96
CA SER A 13 23.56 -24.22 -16.13
C SER A 13 22.73 -23.19 -15.35
N VAL A 14 21.52 -22.93 -15.83
CA VAL A 14 20.49 -22.24 -15.06
C VAL A 14 20.05 -23.22 -13.98
N SER A 15 20.71 -23.14 -12.82
CA SER A 15 20.23 -23.77 -11.59
C SER A 15 18.93 -23.06 -11.21
N SER A 16 17.81 -23.66 -11.59
CA SER A 16 16.48 -23.26 -11.13
C SER A 16 16.38 -23.49 -9.62
N ALA A 17 16.84 -22.53 -8.84
CA ALA A 17 16.50 -22.44 -7.43
C ALA A 17 14.99 -22.18 -7.36
N LEU A 18 14.23 -23.19 -6.98
CA LEU A 18 12.89 -23.01 -6.43
C LEU A 18 13.05 -22.18 -5.16
N ALA A 19 13.01 -20.86 -5.31
CA ALA A 19 12.93 -19.95 -4.19
C ALA A 19 11.57 -20.16 -3.53
N SER A 20 11.53 -20.86 -2.40
CA SER A 20 10.47 -20.67 -1.42
C SER A 20 10.43 -19.18 -1.13
N ALA A 21 9.32 -18.51 -1.46
CA ALA A 21 9.15 -17.10 -1.11
C ALA A 21 9.29 -17.01 0.42
N SER A 22 10.37 -16.37 0.89
CA SER A 22 10.53 -16.07 2.31
C SER A 22 9.37 -15.22 2.77
N GLU A 23 8.91 -15.44 4.00
CA GLU A 23 7.92 -14.55 4.62
C GLU A 23 8.41 -13.08 4.53
N PRO A 24 7.51 -12.12 4.29
CA PRO A 24 7.90 -10.71 4.27
C PRO A 24 8.48 -10.29 5.62
N SER A 25 9.51 -9.44 5.61
CA SER A 25 10.01 -8.83 6.84
C SER A 25 8.98 -7.85 7.44
N ASP A 26 9.13 -7.52 8.72
CA ASP A 26 8.27 -6.53 9.38
C ASP A 26 8.29 -5.16 8.66
N GLU A 27 9.46 -4.75 8.15
CA GLU A 27 9.60 -3.52 7.36
C GLU A 27 8.82 -3.60 6.04
N GLN A 28 8.85 -4.74 5.37
CA GLN A 28 8.08 -4.98 4.14
C GLN A 28 6.57 -4.97 4.42
N LEU A 29 6.15 -5.50 5.56
CA LEU A 29 4.75 -5.45 5.99
C LEU A 29 4.33 -4.02 6.32
N ASP A 30 5.14 -3.22 7.02
CA ASP A 30 4.80 -1.82 7.30
C ASP A 30 4.73 -0.97 6.03
N ASP A 31 5.69 -1.15 5.11
CA ASP A 31 5.65 -0.51 3.78
C ASP A 31 4.38 -0.88 3.02
N TRP A 32 4.00 -2.16 3.02
CA TRP A 32 2.76 -2.61 2.40
C TRP A 32 1.52 -1.97 3.05
N MET A 33 1.46 -1.93 4.37
CA MET A 33 0.35 -1.32 5.11
C MET A 33 0.26 0.20 4.89
N ASN A 34 1.40 0.91 4.80
CA ASN A 34 1.42 2.32 4.47
C ASN A 34 0.95 2.56 3.03
N TYR A 35 1.34 1.71 2.08
CA TYR A 35 0.78 1.76 0.73
C TYR A 35 -0.74 1.58 0.72
N LEU A 36 -1.28 0.53 1.37
CA LEU A 36 -2.72 0.31 1.41
C LEU A 36 -3.46 1.49 2.08
N ARG A 37 -2.88 2.08 3.13
CA ARG A 37 -3.43 3.29 3.75
C ARG A 37 -3.47 4.46 2.76
N SER A 38 -2.40 4.68 2.00
CA SER A 38 -2.35 5.77 1.01
C SER A 38 -3.44 5.64 -0.06
N VAL A 39 -3.82 4.42 -0.43
CA VAL A 39 -4.92 4.14 -1.36
C VAL A 39 -6.28 4.55 -0.76
N GLY A 40 -6.49 4.30 0.53
CA GLY A 40 -7.75 4.61 1.22
C GLY A 40 -7.93 6.07 1.63
N ILE A 41 -6.84 6.79 1.93
CA ILE A 41 -6.87 8.16 2.49
C ILE A 41 -7.80 9.13 1.73
N PRO A 42 -7.77 9.22 0.39
CA PRO A 42 -8.64 10.17 -0.32
C PRO A 42 -10.12 9.94 -0.04
N SER A 43 -10.54 8.68 0.06
CA SER A 43 -11.92 8.30 0.36
C SER A 43 -12.26 8.54 1.83
N THR A 44 -11.33 8.26 2.73
CA THR A 44 -11.51 8.56 4.15
C THR A 44 -11.65 10.05 4.40
N VAL A 45 -10.81 10.90 3.78
CA VAL A 45 -10.91 12.37 3.89
C VAL A 45 -12.29 12.85 3.43
N LYS A 46 -12.77 12.33 2.28
CA LYS A 46 -14.08 12.70 1.72
C LYS A 46 -15.24 12.35 2.64
N ILE A 47 -15.23 11.16 3.24
CA ILE A 47 -16.32 10.69 4.11
C ILE A 47 -16.20 11.30 5.50
N CYS A 48 -15.02 11.17 6.13
CA CYS A 48 -14.80 11.57 7.51
C CYS A 48 -14.68 13.08 7.70
N GLY A 49 -14.20 13.84 6.71
CA GLY A 49 -14.14 15.29 6.82
C GLY A 49 -15.52 15.92 7.07
N ALA A 50 -16.55 15.37 6.43
CA ALA A 50 -17.93 15.76 6.70
C ALA A 50 -18.45 15.21 8.03
N ALA A 51 -18.12 13.96 8.38
CA ALA A 51 -18.60 13.32 9.61
C ALA A 51 -18.11 14.02 10.89
N ILE A 52 -16.87 14.52 10.90
CA ILE A 52 -16.29 15.22 12.06
C ILE A 52 -16.51 16.75 12.03
N ASP A 53 -17.14 17.28 10.98
CA ASP A 53 -17.29 18.72 10.71
C ASP A 53 -15.95 19.51 10.70
N ASP A 54 -14.88 18.86 10.22
CA ASP A 54 -13.52 19.42 10.17
C ASP A 54 -12.69 18.81 9.03
N GLU A 55 -13.15 19.02 7.80
CA GLU A 55 -12.46 18.57 6.58
C GLU A 55 -11.05 19.17 6.46
N ALA A 56 -10.83 20.38 6.99
CA ALA A 56 -9.54 21.07 6.92
C ALA A 56 -8.47 20.38 7.79
N ARG A 57 -8.80 20.01 9.03
CA ARG A 57 -7.90 19.21 9.89
C ARG A 57 -7.59 17.87 9.24
N PHE A 58 -8.61 17.19 8.71
CA PHE A 58 -8.42 15.89 8.09
C PHE A 58 -7.47 15.94 6.88
N LYS A 59 -7.65 16.92 5.99
CA LYS A 59 -6.75 17.14 4.85
C LYS A 59 -5.34 17.45 5.32
N THR A 60 -5.19 18.33 6.31
CA THR A 60 -3.87 18.69 6.86
C THR A 60 -3.15 17.47 7.43
N ALA A 61 -3.85 16.64 8.21
CA ALA A 61 -3.29 15.41 8.77
C ALA A 61 -2.93 14.39 7.67
N ALA A 62 -3.78 14.24 6.66
CA ALA A 62 -3.53 13.36 5.52
C ALA A 62 -2.31 13.80 4.70
N ASP A 63 -2.16 15.09 4.43
CA ASP A 63 -1.03 15.64 3.70
C ASP A 63 0.28 15.48 4.47
N ALA A 64 0.26 15.81 5.78
CA ALA A 64 1.41 15.63 6.66
C ALA A 64 1.84 14.16 6.76
N TRP A 65 0.87 13.25 6.90
CA TRP A 65 1.12 11.81 6.89
C TRP A 65 1.72 11.36 5.56
N SER A 66 1.15 11.81 4.43
CA SER A 66 1.59 11.42 3.09
C SER A 66 3.02 11.86 2.82
N LEU A 67 3.39 13.07 3.24
CA LEU A 67 4.76 13.58 3.15
C LEU A 67 5.72 12.76 4.00
N ALA A 68 5.38 12.48 5.26
CA ALA A 68 6.23 11.72 6.18
C ALA A 68 6.44 10.26 5.74
N ASN A 69 5.46 9.67 5.04
CA ASN A 69 5.46 8.24 4.70
C ASN A 69 5.73 7.97 3.21
N GLN A 70 6.03 8.99 2.40
CA GLN A 70 6.16 8.88 0.94
C GLN A 70 7.11 7.75 0.50
N ALA A 71 8.29 7.66 1.11
CA ALA A 71 9.27 6.63 0.76
C ALA A 71 8.79 5.22 1.10
N SER A 72 8.09 5.05 2.21
CA SER A 72 7.49 3.78 2.63
C SER A 72 6.36 3.36 1.69
N VAL A 73 5.50 4.31 1.31
CA VAL A 73 4.42 4.10 0.35
C VAL A 73 4.96 3.63 -1.01
N GLU A 74 6.04 4.25 -1.52
CA GLU A 74 6.63 3.87 -2.81
C GLU A 74 7.22 2.45 -2.79
N ARG A 75 7.92 2.09 -1.71
CA ARG A 75 8.42 0.72 -1.53
C ARG A 75 7.28 -0.30 -1.38
N GLY A 76 6.24 0.06 -0.62
CA GLY A 76 5.04 -0.77 -0.45
C GLY A 76 4.28 -0.99 -1.75
N ARG A 77 4.15 0.05 -2.59
CA ARG A 77 3.57 -0.06 -3.94
C ARG A 77 4.38 -1.00 -4.81
N THR A 78 5.71 -0.89 -4.77
CA THR A 78 6.61 -1.77 -5.52
C THR A 78 6.44 -3.23 -5.09
N LEU A 79 6.40 -3.50 -3.78
CA LEU A 79 6.16 -4.83 -3.22
C LEU A 79 4.80 -5.39 -3.64
N ALA A 80 3.73 -4.60 -3.50
CA ALA A 80 2.38 -5.00 -3.91
C ALA A 80 2.28 -5.27 -5.41
N SER A 81 3.01 -4.51 -6.24
CA SER A 81 3.05 -4.71 -7.69
C SER A 81 3.82 -5.96 -8.10
N ALA A 82 4.87 -6.32 -7.36
CA ALA A 82 5.62 -7.56 -7.57
C ALA A 82 4.82 -8.82 -7.16
N HIS A 83 3.85 -8.66 -6.27
CA HIS A 83 3.01 -9.73 -5.75
C HIS A 83 1.52 -9.37 -5.86
N PRO A 84 0.98 -9.26 -7.09
CA PRO A 84 -0.39 -8.82 -7.27
C PRO A 84 -1.39 -9.81 -6.62
N PRO A 85 -2.50 -9.30 -6.06
CA PRO A 85 -3.49 -10.13 -5.39
C PRO A 85 -4.09 -11.15 -6.37
N LYS A 86 -4.16 -12.42 -5.94
CA LYS A 86 -4.68 -13.52 -6.77
C LYS A 86 -6.15 -13.28 -7.12
N GLY A 87 -6.51 -13.61 -8.36
CA GLY A 87 -7.89 -13.50 -8.85
C GLY A 87 -8.29 -12.08 -9.31
N TRP A 88 -7.38 -11.11 -9.22
CA TRP A 88 -7.59 -9.75 -9.73
C TRP A 88 -6.81 -9.54 -11.03
N PRO A 89 -7.38 -8.79 -12.00
CA PRO A 89 -6.73 -8.53 -13.28
C PRO A 89 -5.53 -7.57 -13.15
N SER A 90 -5.51 -6.73 -12.11
CA SER A 90 -4.41 -5.83 -11.79
C SER A 90 -4.46 -5.39 -10.32
N LEU A 91 -3.36 -4.82 -9.81
CA LEU A 91 -3.34 -4.18 -8.49
C LEU A 91 -4.29 -2.98 -8.44
N ASP A 92 -4.38 -2.21 -9.51
CA ASP A 92 -5.29 -1.06 -9.59
C ASP A 92 -6.76 -1.50 -9.49
N ALA A 93 -7.16 -2.57 -10.18
CA ALA A 93 -8.52 -3.11 -10.09
C ALA A 93 -8.84 -3.61 -8.67
N TYR A 94 -7.87 -4.21 -8.01
CA TYR A 94 -8.00 -4.60 -6.61
C TYR A 94 -8.18 -3.38 -5.68
N ASN A 95 -7.34 -2.36 -5.85
CA ASN A 95 -7.39 -1.12 -5.07
C ASN A 95 -8.74 -0.42 -5.24
N GLU A 96 -9.23 -0.27 -6.47
CA GLU A 96 -10.53 0.34 -6.75
C GLU A 96 -11.66 -0.42 -6.05
N ASN A 97 -11.61 -1.75 -6.06
CA ASN A 97 -12.62 -2.56 -5.38
C ASN A 97 -12.52 -2.43 -3.86
N MET A 98 -11.31 -2.46 -3.30
CA MET A 98 -11.10 -2.22 -1.86
C MET A 98 -11.64 -0.86 -1.44
N VAL A 99 -11.36 0.18 -2.22
CA VAL A 99 -11.83 1.54 -1.94
C VAL A 99 -13.36 1.58 -1.97
N LYS A 100 -14.01 0.99 -2.97
CA LYS A 100 -15.48 0.92 -3.05
C LYS A 100 -16.08 0.18 -1.86
N ASP A 101 -15.51 -0.96 -1.48
CA ASP A 101 -15.97 -1.74 -0.32
C ASP A 101 -15.78 -0.95 0.99
N PHE A 102 -14.64 -0.28 1.14
CA PHE A 102 -14.37 0.60 2.28
C PHE A 102 -15.35 1.77 2.34
N GLU A 103 -15.56 2.50 1.24
CA GLU A 103 -16.51 3.61 1.16
C GLU A 103 -17.92 3.15 1.55
N ALA A 104 -18.36 1.99 1.03
CA ALA A 104 -19.65 1.42 1.37
C ALA A 104 -19.75 1.06 2.85
N LYS A 105 -18.73 0.42 3.42
CA LYS A 105 -18.72 0.05 4.85
C LYS A 105 -18.73 1.27 5.75
N LEU A 106 -17.88 2.25 5.48
CA LEU A 106 -17.77 3.45 6.31
C LEU A 106 -19.03 4.31 6.20
N THR A 107 -19.63 4.44 5.01
CA THR A 107 -20.86 5.24 4.81
C THR A 107 -22.09 4.59 5.45
N ASN A 108 -22.18 3.26 5.45
CA ASN A 108 -23.32 2.52 6.02
C ASN A 108 -23.18 2.24 7.52
N MET A 109 -22.07 2.64 8.13
CA MET A 109 -21.84 2.51 9.55
C MET A 109 -22.82 3.40 10.34
N PRO A 110 -23.29 2.98 11.54
CA PRO A 110 -24.07 3.86 12.42
C PRO A 110 -23.33 5.18 12.67
N ALA A 111 -24.06 6.30 12.70
CA ALA A 111 -23.44 7.63 12.71
C ALA A 111 -22.46 7.85 13.89
N ILE A 112 -22.74 7.27 15.06
CA ILE A 112 -21.85 7.36 16.23
C ILE A 112 -20.55 6.58 15.96
N ASP A 113 -20.65 5.32 15.54
CA ASP A 113 -19.49 4.48 15.23
C ASP A 113 -18.65 5.07 14.08
N GLN A 114 -19.31 5.68 13.09
CA GLN A 114 -18.66 6.38 11.99
C GLN A 114 -17.86 7.58 12.52
N LEU A 115 -18.46 8.39 13.38
CA LEU A 115 -17.79 9.53 14.00
C LEU A 115 -16.57 9.08 14.81
N GLU A 116 -16.71 8.06 15.65
CA GLU A 116 -15.61 7.48 16.44
C GLU A 116 -14.48 6.99 15.53
N THR A 117 -14.80 6.19 14.52
CA THR A 117 -13.83 5.70 13.52
C THR A 117 -13.09 6.85 12.84
N CYS A 118 -13.81 7.91 12.47
CA CYS A 118 -13.24 9.07 11.79
C CYS A 118 -12.33 9.89 12.71
N VAL A 119 -12.69 10.06 13.98
CA VAL A 119 -11.85 10.73 14.99
C VAL A 119 -10.57 9.91 15.23
N GLU A 120 -10.68 8.61 15.47
CA GLU A 120 -9.52 7.75 15.68
C GLU A 120 -8.59 7.76 14.46
N TYR A 121 -9.14 7.80 13.25
CA TYR A 121 -8.33 7.81 12.05
C TYR A 121 -7.58 9.13 11.86
N VAL A 122 -8.19 10.29 12.10
CA VAL A 122 -7.46 11.56 11.99
C VAL A 122 -6.34 11.64 13.05
N GLU A 123 -6.59 11.15 14.27
CA GLU A 123 -5.57 11.07 15.32
C GLU A 123 -4.43 10.11 14.94
N LEU A 124 -4.74 8.99 14.31
CA LEU A 124 -3.73 8.06 13.78
C LEU A 124 -2.84 8.74 12.73
N LEU A 125 -3.42 9.50 11.80
CA LEU A 125 -2.68 10.24 10.78
C LEU A 125 -1.78 11.29 11.43
N GLU A 126 -2.30 12.07 12.38
CA GLU A 126 -1.55 13.08 13.13
C GLU A 126 -0.36 12.47 13.89
N LYS A 127 -0.59 11.33 14.55
CA LYS A 127 0.46 10.61 15.28
C LYS A 127 1.56 10.11 14.34
N ARG A 128 1.18 9.43 13.26
CA ARG A 128 2.13 8.84 12.30
C ARG A 128 2.84 9.89 11.44
N ALA A 129 2.26 11.08 11.24
CA ALA A 129 2.94 12.21 10.62
C ALA A 129 4.09 12.75 11.50
N ALA A 130 4.00 12.60 12.82
CA ALA A 130 5.02 13.03 13.76
C ALA A 130 6.16 12.00 13.96
N GLY A 131 6.16 10.88 13.22
CA GLY A 131 7.15 9.80 13.38
C GLY A 131 7.06 9.05 14.71
N ARG A 132 5.87 9.02 15.33
CA ARG A 132 5.60 8.44 16.66
C ARG A 132 4.53 7.35 16.61
#